data_AF-A0A5E4CMN8-F1
#
_entry.id   AF-A0A5E4CMN8-F1
#
_cell.length_a   1.000
_cell.length_b   1.000
_cell.length_c   1.000
_cell.angle_alpha   90.00
_cell.angle_beta   90.00
_cell.angle_gamma   90.00
#
_symmetry.space_group_name_H-M   'P 1'
#
loop_
_entity.id
_entity.type
_entity.pdbx_description
1 polymer ?
#
loop_
_entity_poly.entity_id
_entity_poly.type
_entity_poly.pdbx_seq_one_letter_code
_entity_poly.pdbx_strand_id
1 'polypeptide(L)'
;MGRFRGGLRCIKYLLLGFNLLFWLAGSAVIAFGLWFRFGGTIKDLSSEDKSPEYFYMGLYVLVGAGALMMAVGFFGCCGAMRESQCVLGS
;
A
#
# COMPACT_ATOMS: atom_id res chain seq x y z
N MET A 1 -1.73 35.57 13.05
CA MET A 1 -2.19 34.22 12.63
C MET A 1 -0.97 33.36 12.24
N GLY A 2 -0.07 33.03 13.18
CA GLY A 2 1.26 32.47 12.87
C GLY A 2 1.56 31.07 13.43
N ARG A 3 0.79 30.59 14.42
CA ARG A 3 1.04 29.30 15.10
C ARG A 3 0.51 28.06 14.37
N PHE A 4 -0.47 28.21 13.47
CA PHE A 4 -1.04 27.07 12.72
C PHE A 4 -0.17 26.60 11.54
N ARG A 5 0.76 27.43 11.06
CA ARG A 5 1.56 27.15 9.85
C ARG A 5 2.70 26.15 10.09
N GLY A 6 3.15 26.01 11.34
CA GLY A 6 4.09 24.96 11.76
C GLY A 6 3.39 23.61 12.00
N GLY A 7 2.26 23.63 12.71
CA GLY A 7 1.46 22.43 13.00
C GLY A 7 0.95 21.73 11.74
N LEU A 8 0.42 22.50 10.77
CA LEU A 8 -0.03 21.95 9.49
C LEU A 8 1.12 21.31 8.70
N ARG A 9 2.35 21.82 8.84
CA ARG A 9 3.55 21.28 8.17
C ARG A 9 3.96 19.93 8.77
N CYS A 10 3.94 19.79 10.10
CA CYS A 10 4.15 18.50 10.76
C CYS A 10 3.12 17.45 10.34
N ILE A 11 1.83 17.83 10.32
CA ILE A 11 0.75 16.93 9.92
C ILE A 11 0.95 16.48 8.46
N LYS A 12 1.36 17.38 7.57
CA LYS A 12 1.62 17.07 6.16
C LYS A 12 2.76 16.07 5.99
N TYR A 13 3.87 16.25 6.71
CA TYR A 13 4.99 15.30 6.72
C TYR A 13 4.61 13.95 7.33
N LEU A 14 3.83 13.94 8.41
CA LEU A 14 3.33 12.70 9.01
C LEU A 14 2.40 11.94 8.05
N LEU A 15 1.49 12.64 7.38
CA LEU A 15 0.61 12.07 6.37
C LEU A 15 1.42 11.50 5.20
N LEU A 16 2.43 12.23 4.70
CA LEU A 16 3.31 11.76 3.63
C LEU A 16 4.09 10.50 4.04
N GLY A 17 4.70 10.51 5.22
CA GLY A 17 5.48 9.38 5.72
C GLY A 17 4.62 8.14 5.96
N PHE A 18 3.48 8.29 6.63
CA PHE A 18 2.58 7.17 6.92
C PHE A 18 1.98 6.58 5.64
N ASN A 19 1.65 7.44 4.68
CA ASN A 19 1.13 7.03 3.40
C ASN A 19 2.19 6.30 2.54
N LEU A 20 3.45 6.79 2.53
CA LEU A 20 4.58 6.09 1.90
C LEU A 20 4.82 4.71 2.51
N LEU A 21 4.72 4.58 3.84
CA LEU A 21 4.84 3.29 4.52
C LEU A 21 3.73 2.33 4.09
N PHE A 22 2.48 2.80 4.00
CA PHE A 22 1.36 2.01 3.50
C PHE A 22 1.55 1.59 2.04
N TRP A 23 2.10 2.47 1.21
CA TRP A 23 2.40 2.18 -0.18
C TRP A 23 3.49 1.11 -0.33
N LEU A 24 4.59 1.21 0.44
CA LEU A 24 5.65 0.20 0.48
C LEU A 24 5.16 -1.14 1.03
N ALA A 25 4.35 -1.12 2.10
CA ALA A 25 3.75 -2.32 2.67
C ALA A 25 2.82 -3.01 1.68
N GLY A 26 1.93 -2.27 1.00
CA GLY A 26 1.06 -2.80 -0.05
C GLY A 26 1.85 -3.41 -1.21
N SER A 27 2.93 -2.75 -1.63
CA SER A 27 3.84 -3.26 -2.68
C SER A 27 4.50 -4.58 -2.27
N ALA A 28 4.98 -4.68 -1.03
CA ALA A 28 5.58 -5.88 -0.49
C ALA A 28 4.58 -7.04 -0.46
N VAL A 29 3.35 -6.79 0.01
CA VAL A 29 2.29 -7.81 0.07
C VAL A 29 1.93 -8.33 -1.33
N ILE A 30 1.80 -7.45 -2.33
CA ILE A 30 1.55 -7.86 -3.71
C ILE A 30 2.74 -8.67 -4.26
N ALA A 31 3.98 -8.24 -4.01
CA ALA A 31 5.18 -8.95 -4.43
C ALA A 31 5.26 -10.35 -3.81
N PHE A 32 4.98 -10.50 -2.51
CA PHE A 32 4.91 -11.80 -1.84
C PHE A 32 3.78 -12.67 -2.39
N GLY A 33 2.59 -12.10 -2.62
CA GLY A 33 1.46 -12.83 -3.21
C GLY A 33 1.76 -13.35 -4.63
N LEU A 34 2.39 -12.51 -5.46
CA LEU A 34 2.88 -12.91 -6.80
C LEU A 34 4.00 -13.94 -6.70
N TRP A 35 4.95 -13.76 -5.77
CA TRP A 35 6.05 -14.71 -5.55
C TRP A 35 5.50 -16.09 -5.18
N PHE A 36 4.49 -16.17 -4.31
CA PHE A 36 3.84 -17.43 -3.98
C PHE A 36 3.10 -18.04 -5.18
N ARG A 37 2.46 -17.21 -6.02
CA ARG A 37 1.76 -17.66 -7.24
C ARG A 37 2.71 -18.20 -8.32
N PHE A 38 3.86 -17.54 -8.52
CA PHE A 38 4.84 -17.88 -9.58
C PHE A 38 5.92 -18.86 -9.12
N GLY A 39 6.30 -18.84 -7.84
CA GLY A 39 7.41 -19.60 -7.25
C GLY A 39 7.18 -21.10 -7.10
N GLY A 40 6.11 -21.66 -7.68
CA GLY A 40 5.85 -23.11 -7.69
C GLY A 40 5.37 -23.70 -6.38
N THR A 41 5.59 -23.04 -5.24
CA THR A 41 5.20 -23.52 -3.89
C THR A 41 3.72 -23.93 -3.78
N ILE A 42 2.79 -23.20 -4.42
CA ILE A 42 1.36 -23.57 -4.40
C ILE A 42 1.05 -24.77 -5.31
N LYS A 43 1.85 -25.00 -6.35
CA LYS A 43 1.68 -26.13 -7.29
C LYS A 43 2.07 -27.45 -6.64
N ASP A 44 3.15 -27.46 -5.86
CA ASP A 44 3.55 -28.60 -5.04
C ASP A 44 2.53 -28.90 -3.93
N LEU A 45 2.03 -27.86 -3.23
CA LEU A 45 1.02 -28.01 -2.17
C LEU A 45 -0.37 -28.45 -2.69
N SER A 46 -0.73 -28.12 -3.93
CA SER A 46 -2.03 -28.53 -4.52
C SER A 46 -2.09 -30.01 -4.90
N SER A 47 -0.95 -30.70 -5.00
CA SER A 47 -0.93 -32.12 -5.39
C SER A 47 -1.22 -33.07 -4.21
N GLU A 48 -1.12 -32.60 -2.96
CA GLU A 48 -1.17 -33.47 -1.78
C GLU A 48 -2.46 -33.33 -0.93
N ASP A 49 -3.13 -32.17 -0.89
CA ASP A 49 -4.23 -31.99 0.08
C ASP A 49 -5.48 -31.28 -0.46
N LYS A 50 -6.66 -31.80 -0.10
CA LYS A 50 -8.00 -31.48 -0.64
C LYS A 50 -8.57 -30.15 -0.14
N SER A 51 -7.74 -29.12 0.04
CA SER A 51 -8.18 -27.82 0.59
C SER A 51 -7.47 -26.56 0.05
N PRO A 52 -7.06 -26.45 -1.23
CA PRO A 52 -6.38 -25.25 -1.72
C PRO A 52 -7.31 -24.04 -1.96
N GLU A 53 -8.65 -24.22 -1.95
CA GLU A 53 -9.59 -23.15 -2.33
C GLU A 53 -9.55 -21.96 -1.34
N TYR A 54 -9.53 -22.24 -0.04
CA TYR A 54 -9.45 -21.20 0.99
C TYR A 54 -8.12 -20.46 0.97
N PHE A 55 -7.02 -21.17 0.69
CA PHE A 55 -5.69 -20.58 0.59
C PHE A 55 -5.59 -19.65 -0.64
N TYR A 56 -6.14 -20.07 -1.79
CA TYR A 56 -6.22 -19.23 -2.99
C TYR A 56 -7.11 -18.01 -2.79
N MET A 57 -8.28 -18.18 -2.16
CA MET A 57 -9.15 -17.07 -1.77
C MET A 57 -8.41 -16.07 -0.87
N GLY A 58 -7.72 -16.57 0.16
CA GLY A 58 -6.93 -15.74 1.07
C GLY A 58 -5.84 -14.96 0.33
N LEU A 59 -5.09 -15.61 -0.58
CA LEU A 59 -4.05 -14.94 -1.37
C LEU A 59 -4.64 -13.85 -2.29
N TYR A 60 -5.78 -14.12 -2.95
CA TYR A 60 -6.45 -13.14 -3.79
C TYR A 60 -6.96 -11.93 -3.00
N VAL A 61 -7.56 -12.17 -1.83
CA VAL A 61 -7.99 -11.11 -0.93
C VAL A 61 -6.80 -10.29 -0.44
N LEU A 62 -5.68 -10.94 -0.10
CA LEU A 62 -4.47 -10.28 0.36
C LEU A 62 -3.84 -9.40 -0.73
N VAL A 63 -3.77 -9.89 -1.97
CA VAL A 63 -3.31 -9.11 -3.14
C VAL A 63 -4.26 -7.95 -3.43
N GLY A 64 -5.57 -8.18 -3.38
CA GLY A 64 -6.58 -7.13 -3.57
C GLY A 64 -6.53 -6.04 -2.49
N ALA A 65 -6.39 -6.44 -1.23
CA ALA A 65 -6.21 -5.53 -0.10
C ALA A 65 -4.89 -4.75 -0.21
N GLY A 66 -3.81 -5.42 -0.63
CA GLY A 66 -2.52 -4.78 -0.92
C GLY A 66 -2.64 -3.71 -2.01
N ALA A 67 -3.35 -4.01 -3.11
CA ALA A 67 -3.59 -3.06 -4.19
C ALA A 67 -4.44 -1.86 -3.75
N LEU A 68 -5.47 -2.08 -2.95
CA LEU A 68 -6.27 -1.01 -2.35
C LEU A 68 -5.42 -0.12 -1.43
N MET A 69 -4.61 -0.72 -0.55
CA MET A 69 -3.67 0.03 0.29
C MET A 69 -2.67 0.84 -0.54
N MET A 70 -2.17 0.27 -1.64
CA MET A 70 -1.27 0.96 -2.57
C MET A 70 -1.95 2.17 -3.23
N ALA A 71 -3.21 2.02 -3.66
CA ALA A 71 -3.99 3.10 -4.27
C ALA A 71 -4.30 4.23 -3.27
N VAL A 72 -4.76 3.90 -2.06
CA VAL A 72 -4.99 4.87 -0.98
C VAL A 72 -3.69 5.59 -0.60
N GLY A 73 -2.57 4.86 -0.62
CA GLY A 73 -1.22 5.42 -0.58
C GLY A 73 -1.03 6.49 -1.67
N PHE A 74 -1.04 6.07 -2.92
CA PHE A 74 -0.80 6.97 -4.06
C PHE A 74 -1.68 8.24 -4.03
N PHE A 75 -2.97 8.11 -3.74
CA PHE A 75 -3.88 9.26 -3.65
C PHE A 75 -3.54 10.22 -2.50
N GLY A 76 -3.12 9.73 -1.34
CA GLY A 76 -2.72 10.62 -0.24
C GLY A 76 -1.38 11.32 -0.49
N CYS A 77 -0.43 10.69 -1.19
CA CYS A 77 0.78 11.37 -1.68
C CYS A 77 0.46 12.45 -2.73
N CYS A 78 -0.38 12.14 -3.72
CA CYS A 78 -0.82 13.13 -4.72
C CYS A 78 -1.63 14.28 -4.10
N GLY A 79 -2.47 14.01 -3.10
CA GLY A 79 -3.20 15.03 -2.34
C GLY A 79 -2.26 15.96 -1.57
N ALA A 80 -1.27 15.39 -0.86
CA ALA A 80 -0.27 16.16 -0.14
C ALA A 80 0.61 17.00 -1.10
N MET A 81 0.99 16.44 -2.26
CA MET A 81 1.76 17.14 -3.29
C MET A 81 0.97 18.27 -3.95
N ARG A 82 -0.31 18.07 -4.28
CA ARG A 82 -1.17 19.11 -4.89
C ARG A 82 -1.37 20.32 -3.97
N GLU A 83 -1.42 20.11 -2.65
CA GLU A 83 -1.51 21.21 -1.69
C GLU A 83 -0.17 21.93 -1.47
N SER A 84 0.94 21.39 -1.98
CA SER A 84 2.29 21.99 -1.84
C SER A 84 2.64 22.93 -2.99
N GLN A 85 2.09 22.70 -4.18
CA GLN A 85 2.40 23.49 -5.38
C GLN A 85 1.84 24.92 -5.33
N CYS A 86 0.75 25.17 -4.60
CA CYS A 86 0.22 26.54 -4.44
C CYS A 86 0.92 27.37 -3.33
N VAL A 87 1.82 26.80 -2.53
CA VAL A 87 2.52 27.52 -1.43
C VAL A 87 4.05 27.61 -1.61
N LEU A 88 4.62 26.85 -2.56
CA LEU A 88 6.04 26.92 -2.95
C LEU A 88 6.25 27.55 -4.35
N GLY A 89 5.18 28.02 -4.97
CA GLY A 89 5.19 28.78 -6.23
C GLY A 89 5.01 30.29 -6.00
N SER A 90 5.67 30.86 -4.99
CA SER A 90 6.20 32.24 -4.96
C SER A 90 7.01 32.48 -3.69
#